data_AF-C5KCX0-F1
#
_entry.id   AF-C5KCX0-F1
#
_cell.length_a   1.000
_cell.length_b   1.000
_cell.length_c   1.000
_cell.angle_alpha   90.00
_cell.angle_beta   90.00
_cell.angle_gamma   90.00
#
_symmetry.space_group_name_H-M   'P 1'
#
loop_
_entity.id
_entity.type
_entity.pdbx_description
1 polymer ?
#
loop_
_entity_poly.entity_id
_entity_poly.type
_entity_poly.pdbx_seq_one_letter_code
_entity_poly.pdbx_strand_id
1 'polypeptide(L)' 'IPCYHAREATDAIKPILGDYYREDGTPIVKAFLKVHRECKFIGGLNGVQFYRPGQRPQQQPCGSNARTS' A
#
# COMPACT_ATOMS: atom_id res chain seq x y z
N ILE A 1 -5.62 22.70 11.62
CA ILE A 1 -5.35 21.58 12.56
C ILE A 1 -3.85 21.33 12.55
N PRO A 2 -3.13 21.49 13.67
CA PRO A 2 -1.68 21.29 13.65
C PRO A 2 -1.29 19.85 14.02
N CYS A 3 -0.37 19.28 13.25
CA CYS A 3 0.13 17.92 13.40
C CYS A 3 1.50 17.89 14.09
N TYR A 4 1.65 18.54 15.26
CA TYR A 4 2.96 18.69 15.92
C TYR A 4 3.59 17.36 16.37
N HIS A 5 2.76 16.42 16.84
CA HIS A 5 3.21 15.09 17.29
C HIS A 5 3.01 13.99 16.25
N ALA A 6 2.67 14.33 15.00
CA ALA A 6 2.41 13.31 13.98
C ALA A 6 3.65 12.44 13.70
N ARG A 7 4.85 13.02 13.81
CA ARG A 7 6.10 12.29 13.62
C ARG A 7 6.33 11.29 14.77
N GLU A 8 6.21 11.73 16.01
CA GLU A 8 6.36 10.88 17.21
C GLU A 8 5.34 9.75 17.24
N ALA A 9 4.08 10.04 16.91
CA ALA A 9 3.02 9.04 16.81
C ALA A 9 3.32 8.01 15.71
N THR A 10 3.85 8.45 14.56
CA THR A 10 4.22 7.54 13.48
C THR A 10 5.35 6.61 13.93
N ASP A 11 6.38 7.14 14.60
CA ASP A 11 7.52 6.36 15.07
C ASP A 11 7.13 5.31 16.13
N ALA A 12 6.15 5.61 16.99
CA ALA A 12 5.61 4.66 17.97
C ALA A 12 4.75 3.55 17.33
N ILE A 13 4.09 3.84 16.22
CA ILE A 13 3.16 2.93 15.53
C ILE A 13 3.88 2.02 14.52
N LYS A 14 4.98 2.48 13.91
CA LYS A 14 5.84 1.70 13.00
C LYS A 14 6.21 0.29 13.52
N PRO A 15 6.70 0.09 14.76
CA PRO A 15 7.07 -1.24 15.25
C PRO A 15 5.86 -2.17 15.47
N ILE A 16 4.67 -1.61 15.67
CA ILE A 16 3.44 -2.39 15.88
C ILE A 16 2.93 -2.95 14.55
N LEU A 17 2.99 -2.17 13.46
CA LEU A 17 2.52 -2.61 12.15
C LEU A 17 3.52 -3.48 11.38
N GLY A 18 4.83 -3.36 11.65
CA GLY A 18 5.86 -4.16 11.00
C GLY A 18 5.73 -4.17 9.48
N ASP A 19 5.59 -5.36 8.89
CA ASP A 19 5.48 -5.60 7.43
C ASP A 19 4.22 -4.99 6.79
N TYR A 20 3.22 -4.62 7.59
CA TYR A 20 2.00 -3.99 7.10
C TYR A 20 2.14 -2.47 6.93
N TYR A 21 3.17 -1.86 7.52
CA TYR A 21 3.42 -0.43 7.36
C TYR A 21 4.07 -0.15 5.99
N ARG A 22 3.39 0.63 5.15
CA ARG A 22 3.89 1.02 3.83
C ARG A 22 4.13 2.52 3.78
N GLU A 23 5.39 2.90 3.66
CA GLU A 23 5.83 4.29 3.48
C GLU A 23 6.18 4.54 2.02
N ASP A 24 5.69 5.63 1.44
CA ASP A 24 6.05 6.10 0.10
C ASP A 24 6.83 7.42 0.22
N GLY A 25 8.08 7.42 -0.23
CA GLY A 25 8.95 8.61 -0.23
C GLY A 25 8.70 9.57 -1.39
N THR A 26 7.74 9.28 -2.26
CA THR A 26 7.40 10.13 -3.40
C THR A 26 6.78 11.45 -2.92
N PRO A 27 7.19 12.62 -3.44
CA PRO A 27 6.54 13.89 -3.11
C PRO A 27 5.03 13.82 -3.31
N ILE A 28 4.26 14.38 -2.38
CA ILE A 28 2.79 14.25 -2.31
C ILE A 28 2.13 14.55 -3.66
N VAL A 29 2.55 15.61 -4.35
CA VAL A 29 2.00 16.01 -5.65
C VAL A 29 2.25 14.96 -6.73
N LYS A 30 3.45 14.36 -6.75
CA LYS A 30 3.81 13.32 -7.72
C LYS A 30 3.05 12.03 -7.45
N ALA A 31 2.96 11.63 -6.17
CA ALA A 31 2.19 10.47 -5.74
C ALA A 31 0.71 10.62 -6.14
N PHE A 32 0.14 11.80 -5.86
CA PHE A 32 -1.23 12.14 -6.22
C PHE A 32 -1.49 12.06 -7.72
N LEU A 33 -0.63 12.69 -8.54
CA LEU A 33 -0.78 12.65 -10.00
C LEU A 33 -0.68 11.23 -10.56
N LYS A 34 0.22 10.42 -10.00
CA LYS A 34 0.37 9.01 -10.39
C LYS A 34 -0.89 8.21 -10.09
N VAL A 35 -1.40 8.25 -8.86
CA VAL A 35 -2.61 7.50 -8.50
C VAL A 35 -3.84 8.00 -9.25
N HIS A 36 -3.90 9.31 -9.52
CA HIS A 36 -4.98 9.89 -10.32
C HIS A 36 -4.99 9.34 -11.76
N ARG A 37 -3.82 9.18 -12.38
CA ARG A 37 -3.68 8.61 -13.74
C ARG A 37 -3.90 7.10 -13.77
N GLU A 38 -3.48 6.39 -12.73
CA GLU A 38 -3.57 4.92 -12.65
C GLU A 38 -4.91 4.44 -12.04
N CYS A 39 -5.77 5.35 -11.59
CA CYS A 39 -7.08 5.02 -11.02
C CYS A 39 -7.98 4.39 -12.09
N LYS A 40 -8.32 3.12 -11.90
CA LYS A 40 -9.25 2.39 -12.77
C LYS A 40 -10.62 2.37 -12.11
N PHE A 41 -11.63 2.88 -12.81
CA PHE A 41 -13.02 2.74 -12.40
C PHE A 41 -13.46 1.27 -12.61
N ILE A 42 -14.02 0.64 -11.58
CA ILE A 42 -14.55 -0.73 -11.64
C ILE A 42 -16.07 -0.62 -11.53
N GLY A 43 -16.79 -1.12 -12.53
CA GLY A 43 -18.25 -1.19 -12.51
C GLY A 43 -18.73 -2.37 -11.67
N GLY A 44 -19.29 -2.10 -10.49
CA GLY A 44 -19.97 -3.10 -9.65
C GLY A 44 -19.70 -2.88 -8.15
N LEU A 45 -20.75 -2.60 -7.38
CA LEU A 45 -20.70 -2.38 -5.93
C LEU A 45 -20.81 -3.68 -5.11
N ASN A 46 -20.51 -4.84 -5.71
CA ASN A 46 -20.69 -6.13 -5.06
C ASN A 46 -19.35 -6.67 -4.56
N GLY A 47 -19.09 -6.58 -3.24
CA GLY A 47 -17.91 -7.14 -2.56
C GLY A 47 -16.85 -6.12 -2.11
N VAL A 48 -15.85 -6.59 -1.36
CA VAL A 48 -14.71 -5.78 -0.88
C VAL A 48 -13.65 -5.68 -1.98
N GLN A 49 -13.35 -4.47 -2.43
CA GLN A 49 -12.36 -4.22 -3.48
C GLN A 49 -11.13 -3.52 -2.91
N PHE A 50 -9.94 -4.05 -3.22
CA PHE A 50 -8.68 -3.45 -2.82
C PHE A 50 -7.93 -2.90 -4.04
N TYR A 51 -7.46 -1.65 -3.95
CA TYR A 51 -6.59 -1.06 -4.97
C TYR A 51 -5.24 -1.76 -4.99
N ARG A 52 -4.94 -2.47 -6.08
CA ARG A 52 -3.63 -3.06 -6.37
C ARG A 52 -2.97 -2.24 -7.48
N PRO A 53 -1.92 -1.45 -7.19
CA PRO A 53 -1.16 -0.79 -8.24
C PRO A 53 -0.54 -1.86 -9.18
N GLY A 54 -0.43 -1.53 -10.47
CA GLY A 54 -0.04 -2.47 -11.53
C GLY A 54 1.14 -3.37 -11.17
N GLN A 55 1.05 -4.65 -11.52
CA GLN A 55 2.00 -5.68 -11.09
C GLN A 55 3.44 -5.30 -11.51
N ARG A 56 4.26 -4.90 -10.53
CA ARG A 56 5.71 -5.08 -10.64
C ARG A 56 5.97 -6.59 -10.75
N PRO A 57 6.94 -7.06 -11.56
CA PRO A 57 7.21 -8.48 -11.73
C PRO A 57 7.30 -9.14 -10.35
N GLN A 58 6.58 -10.26 -10.21
CA GLN A 58 6.27 -10.96 -8.96
C GLN A 58 7.41 -10.89 -7.93
N GLN A 59 7.20 -10.20 -6.82
CA GLN A 59 7.77 -10.70 -5.58
C GLN A 59 6.94 -11.95 -5.26
N GLN A 60 7.55 -13.12 -5.40
CA GLN A 60 6.98 -14.39 -4.98
C GLN A 60 6.34 -14.21 -3.60
N PRO A 61 5.12 -14.73 -3.36
CA PRO A 61 4.64 -14.85 -2.00
C PRO A 61 5.67 -15.67 -1.23
N CYS A 62 6.19 -15.12 -0.13
CA CYS A 62 6.89 -15.90 0.87
C CYS A 62 5.90 -16.98 1.36
N GLY A 63 6.05 -18.21 0.84
CA GLY A 63 5.15 -19.32 1.14
C GLY A 63 4.83 -20.30 0.01
N SER A 64 5.29 -20.11 -1.23
CA SER A 64 4.97 -21.08 -2.31
C SER A 64 5.96 -22.24 -2.39
N ASN A 65 5.96 -23.11 -1.37
CA ASN A 65 6.61 -24.42 -1.42
C ASN A 65 5.62 -25.56 -1.09
N ALA A 66 4.39 -25.51 -1.59
CA ALA A 66 3.58 -26.72 -1.73
C ALA A 66 3.98 -27.43 -3.04
N ARG A 67 5.15 -28.07 -3.04
CA ARG A 67 5.52 -29.03 -4.07
C ARG A 67 5.01 -30.39 -3.63
N THR A 68 3.96 -30.84 -4.29
CA THR A 68 3.58 -32.24 -4.41
C THR A 68 4.79 -33.10 -4.80
N SER A 69 5.10 -34.09 -3.97
CA SER A 69 5.43 -35.47 -4.38
C SER A 69 5.25 -36.41 -3.20
#